data_AF-A0A958V1V2-F1
#
_entry.id   AF-A0A958V1V2-F1
#
_cell.length_a   1.000
_cell.length_b   1.000
_cell.length_c   1.000
_cell.angle_alpha   90.00
_cell.angle_beta   90.00
_cell.angle_gamma   90.00
#
_symmetry.space_group_name_H-M   'P 1'
#
loop_
_entity.id
_entity.type
_entity.pdbx_description
1 polymer ?
#
loop_
_entity_poly.entity_id
_entity_poly.type
_entity_poly.pdbx_seq_one_letter_code
_entity_poly.pdbx_strand_id
1 'polypeptide(L)'
;MKNLLNKNGIAFYFGKILTGPEDDRYFTKLLHAIAWQHDELILFGKRIITKREVAWYGDKGLNYTYSNITKTTLPWTPELLALKHLVENTTRASYNSCLLNL
;
A
#
# COMPACT_ATOMS: atom_id res chain seq x y z
N MET A 1 15.97 -12.53 13.83
CA MET A 1 15.50 -11.20 13.36
C MET A 1 15.82 -10.18 14.45
N LYS A 2 16.50 -9.08 14.14
CA LYS A 2 16.94 -8.09 15.15
C LYS A 2 15.97 -6.91 15.14
N ASN A 3 15.44 -6.54 16.31
CA ASN A 3 14.74 -5.26 16.47
C ASN A 3 15.76 -4.12 16.28
N LEU A 4 15.49 -3.22 15.33
CA LEU A 4 16.36 -2.08 15.02
C LEU A 4 16.21 -0.93 16.02
N LEU A 5 15.09 -0.85 16.73
CA LEU A 5 14.86 0.21 17.69
C LEU A 5 15.44 -0.17 19.06
N ASN A 6 16.17 0.77 19.65
CA ASN A 6 16.85 0.59 20.93
C ASN A 6 16.03 1.11 22.13
N LYS A 7 14.90 1.79 21.90
CA LYS A 7 13.98 2.30 22.92
C LYS A 7 12.54 2.26 22.41
N ASN A 8 11.61 1.81 23.27
CA ASN A 8 10.14 1.91 23.12
C ASN A 8 9.60 1.78 21.69
N GLY A 9 9.77 0.60 21.08
CA GLY A 9 9.22 0.29 19.76
C GLY A 9 9.79 -0.99 19.15
N ILE A 10 9.20 -1.40 18.04
CA ILE A 10 9.67 -2.56 17.26
C ILE A 10 9.79 -2.12 15.79
N ALA A 11 10.97 -2.32 15.21
CA ALA A 11 11.17 -2.22 13.77
C ALA A 11 12.03 -3.39 13.30
N PHE A 12 11.53 -4.14 12.32
CA PHE A 12 12.23 -5.24 11.69
C PHE A 12 12.52 -4.90 10.23
N TYR A 13 13.79 -5.03 9.84
CA TYR A 13 14.20 -4.87 8.45
C TYR A 13 14.47 -6.24 7.84
N PHE A 14 13.73 -6.54 6.77
CA PHE A 14 13.78 -7.82 6.07
C PHE A 14 14.66 -7.81 4.81
N GLY A 15 15.28 -6.67 4.48
CA GLY A 15 16.05 -6.53 3.25
C GLY A 15 15.17 -6.57 2.00
N LYS A 16 15.75 -7.01 0.87
CA LYS A 16 15.01 -7.22 -0.37
C LYS A 16 14.25 -8.54 -0.31
N ILE A 17 12.92 -8.45 -0.42
CA ILE A 17 12.03 -9.63 -0.41
C ILE A 17 11.57 -10.04 -1.82
N LEU A 18 11.76 -9.15 -2.80
CA LEU A 18 11.64 -9.42 -4.23
C LEU A 18 13.03 -9.22 -4.85
N THR A 19 13.45 -10.15 -5.72
CA THR A 19 14.76 -10.04 -6.37
C THR A 19 14.69 -10.48 -7.83
N GLY A 20 15.59 -9.94 -8.64
CA GLY A 20 15.75 -10.32 -10.04
C GLY A 20 14.51 -9.99 -10.89
N PRO A 21 14.16 -10.83 -11.87
CA PRO A 21 13.12 -10.55 -12.85
C PRO A 21 11.71 -10.32 -12.27
N GLU A 22 11.45 -10.76 -11.04
CA GLU A 22 10.15 -10.57 -10.39
C GLU A 22 9.88 -9.12 -10.01
N ASP A 23 10.92 -8.37 -9.62
CA ASP A 23 10.83 -6.96 -9.24
C ASP A 23 10.33 -6.11 -10.42
N ASP A 24 11.03 -6.19 -11.55
CA ASP A 24 10.68 -5.49 -12.79
C ASP A 24 9.29 -5.86 -13.31
N ARG A 25 8.91 -7.14 -13.14
CA ARG A 25 7.59 -7.65 -13.52
C ARG A 25 6.49 -7.03 -12.65
N TYR A 26 6.66 -7.00 -11.33
CA TYR A 26 5.69 -6.38 -10.44
C TYR A 26 5.59 -4.88 -10.68
N PHE A 27 6.73 -4.19 -10.81
CA PHE A 27 6.76 -2.77 -11.12
C PHE A 27 5.95 -2.45 -12.38
N THR A 28 6.30 -3.10 -13.50
CA THR A 28 5.63 -2.88 -14.80
C THR A 28 4.13 -3.19 -14.74
N LYS A 29 3.76 -4.31 -14.11
CA LYS A 29 2.36 -4.69 -13.98
C LYS A 29 1.57 -3.71 -13.13
N LEU A 30 2.08 -3.34 -11.96
CA LEU A 30 1.38 -2.43 -11.04
C LEU A 30 1.30 -1.02 -11.61
N LEU A 31 2.33 -0.57 -12.35
CA LEU A 31 2.30 0.73 -13.01
C LEU A 31 1.11 0.86 -13.98
N HIS A 32 0.77 -0.19 -14.72
CA HIS A 32 -0.27 -0.14 -15.75
C HIS A 32 -1.64 -0.69 -15.32
N ALA A 33 -1.70 -1.64 -14.38
CA ALA A 33 -2.94 -2.34 -14.02
C ALA A 33 -3.67 -1.72 -12.83
N ILE A 34 -2.99 -0.89 -12.04
CA ILE A 34 -3.58 -0.24 -10.89
C ILE A 34 -4.43 0.95 -11.34
N ALA A 35 -5.58 1.13 -10.69
CA ALA A 35 -6.48 2.26 -10.93
C ALA A 35 -5.94 3.53 -10.25
N TRP A 36 -4.80 4.02 -10.73
CA TRP A 36 -4.16 5.24 -10.24
C TRP A 36 -5.09 6.45 -10.40
N GLN A 37 -5.20 7.23 -9.34
CA GLN A 37 -5.89 8.52 -9.35
C GLN A 37 -5.12 9.53 -8.53
N HIS A 38 -5.13 10.79 -8.98
CA HIS A 38 -4.56 11.88 -8.20
C HIS A 38 -5.21 11.95 -6.82
N ASP A 39 -4.37 12.01 -5.79
CA ASP A 39 -4.84 12.08 -4.42
C ASP A 39 -5.54 13.41 -4.15
N GLU A 40 -6.59 13.37 -3.34
CA GLU A 40 -7.35 14.53 -2.96
C GLU A 40 -7.40 14.66 -1.44
N LEU A 41 -7.42 15.89 -0.94
CA LEU A 41 -7.56 16.18 0.48
C LEU A 41 -8.21 17.55 0.69
N ILE A 42 -8.83 17.72 1.86
CA ILE A 42 -9.36 19.02 2.29
C ILE A 42 -8.37 19.65 3.28
N LEU A 43 -7.76 20.77 2.88
CA LEU A 43 -6.87 21.56 3.73
C LEU A 43 -7.44 22.96 3.89
N PHE A 44 -7.64 23.41 5.13
CA PHE A 44 -8.23 24.72 5.44
C PHE A 44 -9.56 24.99 4.69
N GLY A 45 -10.42 23.97 4.58
CA GLY A 45 -11.70 24.05 3.87
C GLY A 45 -11.61 24.05 2.35
N LYS A 46 -10.41 23.97 1.76
CA LYS A 46 -10.20 23.92 0.31
C LYS A 46 -9.89 22.50 -0.13
N ARG A 47 -10.54 22.06 -1.22
CA ARG A 47 -10.19 20.80 -1.90
C ARG A 47 -8.89 21.01 -2.68
N ILE A 48 -7.88 20.19 -2.40
CA ILE A 48 -6.59 20.18 -3.07
C ILE A 48 -6.43 18.84 -3.77
N ILE A 49 -6.11 18.87 -5.07
CA ILE A 49 -5.70 17.71 -5.85
C ILE A 49 -4.17 17.72 -5.91
N THR A 50 -3.53 16.65 -5.44
CA THR A 50 -2.07 16.56 -5.41
C THR A 50 -1.53 15.96 -6.72
N LYS A 51 -0.23 16.15 -6.99
CA LYS A 51 0.43 15.48 -8.12
C LYS A 51 0.65 13.99 -7.92
N ARG A 52 0.60 13.52 -6.66
CA ARG A 52 0.80 12.10 -6.31
C ARG A 52 -0.42 11.30 -6.75
N GLU A 53 -0.20 10.15 -7.35
CA GLU A 53 -1.26 9.20 -7.66
C GLU A 53 -1.32 8.12 -6.58
N VAL A 54 -2.53 7.75 -6.22
CA VAL A 54 -2.79 6.74 -5.19
C VAL A 54 -3.86 5.79 -5.65
N ALA A 55 -3.81 4.58 -5.11
CA ALA A 55 -4.91 3.63 -5.20
C ALA A 55 -4.96 2.81 -3.92
N TRP A 56 -6.16 2.54 -3.42
CA TRP A 56 -6.35 1.84 -2.16
C TRP A 56 -7.10 0.54 -2.40
N TYR A 57 -6.44 -0.58 -2.16
CA TYR A 57 -6.97 -1.92 -2.35
C TYR A 57 -7.11 -2.62 -1.01
N GLY A 58 -8.08 -3.52 -0.87
CA GLY A 58 -8.29 -4.20 0.39
C GLY A 58 -9.47 -5.14 0.38
N ASP A 59 -9.75 -5.69 1.56
CA ASP A 59 -10.93 -6.48 1.82
C ASP A 59 -12.19 -5.62 1.56
N LYS A 60 -13.29 -6.29 1.21
CA LYS A 60 -14.52 -5.62 0.77
C LYS A 60 -15.09 -4.74 1.88
N GLY A 61 -15.36 -3.48 1.53
CA GLY A 61 -16.10 -2.55 2.39
C GLY A 61 -15.27 -1.85 3.46
N LEU A 62 -13.93 -1.86 3.35
CA LEU A 62 -13.09 -1.06 4.24
C LEU A 62 -13.13 0.41 3.81
N ASN A 63 -13.39 1.26 4.80
CA ASN A 63 -13.40 2.72 4.63
C ASN A 63 -12.29 3.34 5.47
N TYR A 64 -11.60 4.32 4.92
CA TYR A 64 -10.57 5.09 5.61
C TYR A 64 -10.81 6.56 5.32
N THR A 65 -11.02 7.31 6.39
CA THR A 65 -11.21 8.75 6.31
C THR A 65 -9.91 9.44 6.68
N TYR A 66 -9.39 10.24 5.76
CA TYR A 66 -8.22 11.08 5.99
C TYR A 66 -8.46 12.45 5.40
N SER A 67 -8.10 13.49 6.16
CA SER A 67 -8.31 14.90 5.75
C SER A 67 -9.73 15.18 5.26
N ASN A 68 -10.73 14.67 6.00
CA ASN A 68 -12.16 14.79 5.70
C ASN A 68 -12.63 14.16 4.37
N ILE A 69 -11.80 13.31 3.75
CA ILE A 69 -12.18 12.52 2.59
C ILE A 69 -12.21 11.06 2.98
N THR A 70 -13.37 10.43 2.78
CA THR A 70 -13.54 8.98 2.96
C THR A 70 -13.20 8.29 1.66
N LYS A 71 -12.23 7.39 1.72
CA LYS A 71 -11.92 6.45 0.66
C LYS A 71 -12.53 5.10 0.98
N THR A 72 -12.84 4.33 -0.04
CA THR A 72 -13.29 2.94 0.06
C THR A 72 -12.30 2.07 -0.70
N THR A 73 -11.97 0.91 -0.15
CA THR A 73 -11.05 -0.03 -0.80
C THR A 73 -11.63 -0.55 -2.11
N LEU A 74 -10.76 -0.61 -3.12
CA LEU A 74 -10.95 -1.41 -4.32
C LEU A 74 -10.68 -2.89 -4.00
N PRO A 75 -11.35 -3.84 -4.70
CA PRO A 75 -11.08 -5.25 -4.51
C PRO A 75 -9.67 -5.60 -4.97
N TRP A 76 -8.96 -6.41 -4.20
CA TRP A 76 -7.61 -6.90 -4.51
C TRP A 76 -7.46 -7.38 -5.96
N THR A 77 -6.37 -7.00 -6.61
CA THR A 77 -5.93 -7.63 -7.87
C THR A 77 -5.15 -8.92 -7.57
N PRO A 78 -5.05 -9.86 -8.54
CA PRO A 78 -4.25 -11.07 -8.35
C PRO A 78 -2.79 -10.77 -7.97
N GLU A 79 -2.18 -9.75 -8.58
CA GLU A 79 -0.82 -9.32 -8.29
C GLU A 79 -0.66 -8.81 -6.85
N LEU A 80 -1.60 -7.99 -6.38
CA LEU A 80 -1.57 -7.48 -5.01
C LEU A 80 -1.85 -8.57 -3.98
N LEU A 81 -2.70 -9.54 -4.30
CA LEU A 81 -2.97 -10.68 -3.44
C LEU A 81 -1.70 -11.55 -3.29
N ALA A 82 -0.97 -11.77 -4.38
CA ALA A 82 0.30 -12.49 -4.35
C ALA A 82 1.35 -11.75 -3.50
N LEU A 83 1.49 -10.43 -3.66
CA LEU A 83 2.38 -9.60 -2.83
C LEU A 83 1.97 -9.60 -1.36
N LYS A 84 0.67 -9.50 -1.08
CA LYS A 84 0.13 -9.62 0.27
C LYS A 84 0.57 -10.92 0.92
N HIS A 85 0.35 -12.06 0.27
CA HIS A 85 0.76 -13.37 0.80
C HIS A 85 2.28 -13.49 1.00
N LEU A 86 3.09 -12.95 0.09
CA LEU A 86 4.55 -12.91 0.25
C LEU A 86 4.94 -12.12 1.51
N VAL A 87 4.37 -10.94 1.71
CA VAL A 87 4.66 -10.08 2.86
C VAL A 87 4.16 -10.73 4.15
N GLU A 88 2.93 -11.28 4.18
CA GLU A 88 2.38 -11.97 5.35
C GLU A 88 3.22 -13.16 5.79
N ASN A 89 3.70 -13.97 4.83
CA ASN A 89 4.59 -15.09 5.12
C ASN A 89 5.94 -14.63 5.68
N THR A 90 6.44 -13.49 5.19
CA THR A 90 7.72 -12.91 5.61
C THR A 90 7.63 -12.31 7.01
N THR A 91 6.59 -11.50 7.27
CA THR A 91 6.44 -10.75 8.51
C THR A 91 5.72 -11.52 9.61
N ARG A 92 5.06 -12.64 9.27
CA ARG A 92 4.17 -13.41 10.16
C ARG A 92 3.02 -12.57 10.72
N ALA A 93 2.59 -11.58 9.96
CA ALA A 93 1.43 -10.73 10.25
C ALA A 93 0.39 -10.84 9.14
N SER A 94 -0.84 -10.44 9.42
CA SER A 94 -1.91 -10.32 8.42
C SER A 94 -2.17 -8.86 8.05
N TYR A 95 -2.54 -8.61 6.80
CA TYR A 95 -2.95 -7.29 6.32
C TYR A 95 -4.34 -7.39 5.68
N ASN A 96 -5.11 -6.30 5.72
CA ASN A 96 -6.46 -6.25 5.14
C ASN A 96 -6.61 -5.16 4.08
N SER A 97 -5.58 -4.32 3.90
CA SER A 97 -5.56 -3.27 2.88
C SER A 97 -4.13 -2.88 2.50
N CYS A 98 -3.99 -2.25 1.33
CA CYS A 98 -2.74 -1.77 0.76
C CYS A 98 -2.99 -0.42 0.07
N LEU A 99 -2.32 0.63 0.54
CA LEU A 99 -2.27 1.93 -0.12
C LEU A 99 -1.04 1.97 -1.03
N LEU A 100 -1.26 2.07 -2.33
CA LEU A 100 -0.22 2.29 -3.30
C LEU A 100 -0.01 3.79 -3.52
N ASN A 101 1.24 4.20 -3.72
CA ASN A 101 1.65 5.58 -3.97
C ASN A 101 2.60 5.60 -5.17
N LEU A 102 2.31 6.46 -6.15
CA LEU A 102 3.13 6.74 -7.33
C LEU A 102 3.48 8.24 -7.38
#